data_AF-A0A4S8L7G2-F1
#
_entry.id   AF-A0A4S8L7G2-F1
#
_cell.length_a   1.000
_cell.length_b   1.000
_cell.length_c   1.000
_cell.angle_alpha   90.00
_cell.angle_beta   90.00
_cell.angle_gamma   90.00
#
_symmetry.space_group_name_H-M   'P 1'
#
loop_
_entity.id
_entity.type
_entity.pdbx_description
1 polymer ?
#
loop_
_entity_poly.entity_id
_entity_poly.type
_entity_poly.pdbx_seq_one_letter_code
_entity_poly.pdbx_strand_id
1 'polypeptide(L)'
;QQIFVDIGIRSNFRIPKIHFMNHYLESIELFGTLDNFNTEYTERLHIDLAKDAYRSTNRKDEYSQMTKWLERKEKVMRHDNHIQW
;
A
#
# COMPACT_ATOMS: atom_id res chain seq x y z
N GLN A 1 26.69 -4.37 -21.13
CA GLN A 1 26.09 -5.24 -20.09
C GLN A 1 27.08 -6.31 -19.62
N GLN A 2 27.75 -7.04 -20.52
CA GLN A 2 28.77 -8.04 -20.18
C GLN A 2 29.86 -7.51 -19.24
N ILE A 3 30.38 -6.31 -19.49
CA ILE A 3 31.49 -5.74 -18.72
C ILE A 3 31.23 -5.68 -17.20
N PHE A 4 29.99 -5.46 -16.76
CA PHE A 4 29.63 -5.44 -15.34
C PHE A 4 29.63 -6.82 -14.69
N VAL A 5 29.42 -7.87 -15.49
CA VAL A 5 29.55 -9.27 -15.09
C VAL A 5 31.02 -9.67 -15.10
N ASP A 6 31.74 -9.26 -16.14
CA ASP A 6 33.15 -9.60 -16.36
C ASP A 6 34.07 -9.01 -15.27
N ILE A 7 33.77 -7.79 -14.81
CA ILE A 7 34.49 -7.13 -13.70
C ILE A 7 33.96 -7.51 -12.31
N GLY A 8 33.00 -8.45 -12.23
CA GLY A 8 32.50 -8.99 -10.96
C GLY A 8 31.55 -8.07 -10.16
N ILE A 9 31.10 -6.95 -10.73
CA ILE A 9 30.18 -6.02 -10.04
C ILE A 9 28.78 -6.62 -9.88
N ARG A 10 28.32 -7.45 -10.82
CA ARG A 10 26.99 -8.06 -10.77
C ARG A 10 26.93 -9.41 -11.48
N SER A 11 26.25 -10.40 -10.89
CA SER A 11 26.16 -11.75 -11.47
C SER A 11 25.18 -11.86 -12.65
N ASN A 12 24.08 -11.10 -12.64
CA ASN A 12 23.12 -11.02 -13.74
C ASN A 12 22.24 -9.76 -13.64
N PHE A 13 21.45 -9.52 -14.69
CA PHE A 13 20.50 -8.40 -14.80
C PHE A 13 19.04 -8.83 -14.63
N ARG A 14 18.75 -9.94 -13.92
CA ARG A 14 17.39 -10.39 -13.62
C ARG A 14 16.78 -9.54 -12.50
N ILE A 15 16.54 -8.27 -12.81
CA ILE A 15 15.98 -7.29 -11.88
C ILE A 15 14.46 -7.41 -11.95
N PRO A 16 13.78 -7.82 -10.86
CA PRO A 16 12.32 -8.03 -10.88
C PRO A 16 11.54 -6.80 -11.37
N LYS A 17 11.97 -5.59 -11.00
CA LYS A 17 11.35 -4.34 -11.48
C LYS A 17 11.42 -4.16 -13.00
N ILE A 18 12.51 -4.58 -13.65
CA ILE A 18 12.64 -4.48 -15.11
C ILE A 18 11.80 -5.58 -15.78
N HIS A 19 11.83 -6.80 -15.22
CA HIS A 19 10.99 -7.88 -15.72
C HIS A 19 9.50 -7.55 -15.65
N PHE A 20 9.06 -6.90 -14.57
CA PHE A 20 7.69 -6.43 -14.39
C PHE A 20 7.22 -5.49 -15.51
N MET A 21 8.14 -4.73 -16.13
CA MET A 21 7.78 -3.82 -17.23
C MET A 21 7.17 -4.54 -18.43
N ASN A 22 7.52 -5.82 -18.65
CA ASN A 22 6.96 -6.62 -19.72
C ASN A 22 5.45 -6.89 -19.52
N HIS A 23 4.94 -6.79 -18.30
CA HIS A 23 3.54 -7.01 -17.96
C HIS A 23 2.70 -5.73 -18.02
N TYR A 24 3.29 -4.56 -18.30
CA TYR A 24 2.53 -3.30 -18.35
C TYR A 24 1.48 -3.30 -19.46
N LEU A 25 1.79 -3.83 -20.65
CA LEU A 25 0.84 -3.88 -21.76
C LEU A 25 -0.39 -4.73 -21.40
N GLU A 26 -0.16 -5.95 -20.92
CA GLU A 26 -1.24 -6.86 -20.45
C GLU A 26 -2.06 -6.22 -19.32
N SER A 27 -1.39 -5.56 -18.37
CA SER A 27 -2.08 -4.89 -17.26
C SER A 27 -2.95 -3.73 -17.74
N ILE A 28 -2.49 -2.96 -18.74
CA ILE A 28 -3.25 -1.84 -19.30
C ILE A 28 -4.49 -2.35 -20.05
N GLU A 29 -4.34 -3.42 -20.84
CA GLU A 29 -5.45 -4.02 -21.57
C GLU A 29 -6.52 -4.61 -20.63
N LEU A 30 -6.10 -5.26 -19.55
CA LEU A 30 -7.01 -5.92 -18.61
C LEU A 30 -7.65 -4.97 -17.59
N PHE A 31 -6.92 -3.94 -17.15
CA PHE A 31 -7.31 -3.15 -15.98
C PHE A 31 -7.30 -1.63 -16.20
N GLY A 32 -6.90 -1.17 -17.38
CA GLY A 32 -6.90 0.24 -17.75
C GLY A 32 -5.66 1.00 -17.29
N THR A 33 -5.85 2.11 -16.59
CA THR A 33 -4.75 3.01 -16.22
C THR A 33 -3.84 2.42 -15.13
N LEU A 34 -2.54 2.72 -15.21
CA LEU A 34 -1.54 2.22 -14.25
C LEU A 34 -1.54 2.96 -12.90
N ASP A 35 -2.37 3.98 -12.74
CA ASP A 35 -2.48 4.81 -11.54
C ASP A 35 -2.93 3.99 -10.31
N ASN A 36 -3.75 2.95 -10.51
CA ASN A 36 -4.22 2.06 -9.44
C ASN A 36 -3.25 0.92 -9.09
N PHE A 37 -2.07 0.82 -9.72
CA PHE A 37 -1.12 -0.28 -9.51
C PHE A 37 0.02 0.05 -8.55
N ASN A 38 0.08 1.27 -8.04
CA ASN A 38 1.08 1.67 -7.06
C ASN A 38 0.57 1.46 -5.62
N THR A 39 1.49 1.46 -4.66
CA THR A 39 1.16 1.31 -3.24
C THR A 39 1.04 2.66 -2.52
N GLU A 40 1.05 3.78 -3.25
CA GLU A 40 1.08 5.11 -2.65
C GLU A 40 -0.22 5.39 -1.90
N TYR A 41 -1.35 5.01 -2.49
CA TYR A 41 -2.67 5.17 -1.89
C TYR A 41 -2.80 4.36 -0.60
N THR A 42 -2.43 3.08 -0.64
CA THR A 42 -2.52 2.20 0.53
C THR A 42 -1.53 2.59 1.63
N GLU A 43 -0.32 3.06 1.28
CA GLU A 43 0.64 3.59 2.25
C GLU A 43 0.16 4.89 2.90
N ARG A 44 -0.53 5.76 2.14
CA ARG A 44 -1.14 6.97 2.72
C ARG A 44 -2.24 6.61 3.72
N LEU A 45 -3.11 5.68 3.36
CA LEU A 45 -4.16 5.16 4.24
C LEU A 45 -3.57 4.46 5.48
N HIS A 46 -2.43 3.78 5.35
CA HIS A 46 -1.76 3.12 6.45
C HIS A 46 -1.36 4.08 7.58
N ILE A 47 -1.12 5.37 7.29
CA ILE A 47 -0.91 6.40 8.32
C ILE A 47 -2.16 6.54 9.20
N ASP A 48 -3.31 6.82 8.58
CA ASP A 48 -4.52 7.21 9.31
C ASP A 48 -5.28 6.00 9.87
N LEU A 49 -5.16 4.83 9.21
CA LEU A 49 -5.89 3.61 9.55
C LEU A 49 -5.09 2.64 10.42
N ALA A 50 -3.76 2.57 10.26
CA ALA A 50 -2.94 1.64 11.02
C ALA A 50 -2.10 2.35 12.08
N LYS A 51 -1.31 3.39 11.72
CA LYS A 51 -0.42 4.04 12.68
C LYS A 51 -1.21 4.76 13.78
N ASP A 52 -2.25 5.50 13.43
CA ASP A 52 -3.08 6.20 14.42
C ASP A 52 -3.91 5.24 15.27
N ALA A 53 -4.45 4.18 14.66
CA ALA A 53 -5.15 3.14 15.38
C ALA A 53 -4.21 2.48 16.41
N TYR A 54 -3.03 2.04 15.97
CA TYR A 54 -2.02 1.40 16.83
C TYR A 54 -1.60 2.30 18.00
N ARG A 55 -1.32 3.59 17.73
CA ARG A 55 -0.99 4.59 18.76
C ARG A 55 -2.09 4.79 19.79
N SER A 56 -3.35 4.58 19.39
CA SER A 56 -4.54 4.70 20.25
C SER A 56 -4.81 3.43 21.07
N THR A 57 -4.03 2.36 20.90
CA THR A 57 -4.16 1.11 21.65
C THR A 57 -3.13 1.01 22.79
N ASN A 58 -3.32 0.04 23.68
CA ASN A 58 -2.33 -0.33 24.68
C ASN A 58 -1.17 -1.20 24.13
N ARG A 59 -1.12 -1.48 22.81
CA ARG A 59 -0.12 -2.30 22.12
C ARG A 59 -0.02 -3.77 22.58
N LYS A 60 -1.10 -4.31 23.14
CA LYS A 60 -1.23 -5.73 23.50
C LYS A 60 -2.45 -6.32 22.80
N ASP A 61 -2.29 -7.41 22.05
CA ASP A 61 -3.41 -8.00 21.27
C ASP A 61 -4.08 -6.93 20.38
N GLU A 62 -3.24 -6.11 19.74
CA GLU A 62 -3.58 -4.82 19.14
C GLU A 62 -4.58 -4.93 17.99
N TYR A 63 -4.59 -6.04 17.26
CA TYR A 63 -5.43 -6.20 16.07
C TYR A 63 -6.91 -6.02 16.40
N SER A 64 -7.37 -6.64 17.49
CA SER A 64 -8.76 -6.53 17.95
C SER A 64 -9.12 -5.11 18.38
N GLN A 65 -8.15 -4.38 18.96
CA GLN A 65 -8.33 -3.02 19.44
C GLN A 65 -8.31 -2.02 18.28
N MET A 66 -7.39 -2.18 17.32
CA MET A 66 -7.30 -1.36 16.11
C MET A 66 -8.57 -1.49 15.28
N THR A 67 -9.09 -2.71 15.09
CA THR A 67 -10.37 -2.93 14.38
C THR A 67 -11.53 -2.23 15.08
N LYS A 68 -11.65 -2.36 16.40
CA LYS A 68 -12.69 -1.66 17.19
C LYS A 68 -12.54 -0.13 17.14
N TRP A 69 -11.30 0.36 17.13
CA TRP A 69 -11.02 1.79 17.01
C TRP A 69 -11.46 2.32 15.64
N LEU A 70 -11.15 1.60 14.57
CA LEU A 70 -11.56 1.93 13.20
C LEU A 70 -13.10 1.98 13.07
N GLU A 71 -13.79 0.96 13.58
CA GLU A 71 -15.25 0.90 13.56
C GLU A 71 -15.89 2.10 14.28
N ARG A 72 -15.33 2.50 15.43
CA ARG A 72 -15.81 3.68 16.18
C ARG A 72 -15.56 4.98 15.42
N LYS A 73 -14.37 5.14 14.84
CA LYS A 73 -13.99 6.32 14.05
C LYS A 73 -14.94 6.49 12.85
N GLU A 74 -15.24 5.39 12.16
CA GLU A 74 -16.17 5.38 11.05
C GLU A 74 -17.61 5.76 11.48
N LYS A 75 -18.11 5.23 12.61
CA LYS A 75 -19.43 5.59 13.14
C LYS A 75 -19.53 7.08 13.49
N VAL A 76 -18.49 7.65 14.08
CA VAL A 76 -18.45 9.08 14.40
C VAL A 76 -18.46 9.93 13.12
N MET A 77 -17.63 9.60 12.12
CA MET A 77 -17.60 10.31 10.84
C MET A 77 -18.93 10.25 10.10
N ARG A 78 -19.59 9.08 10.08
CA ARG A 78 -20.92 8.93 9.47
C ARG A 78 -21.98 9.77 10.21
N HIS A 79 -21.92 9.80 11.53
CA HIS A 79 -22.85 10.60 12.32
C HIS A 79 -22.64 12.10 12.10
N ASP A 80 -21.40 12.57 12.06
CA ASP A 80 -21.06 13.96 11.76
C ASP A 80 -21.61 14.40 10.40
N ASN A 81 -21.39 13.59 9.35
CA ASN A 81 -21.96 13.84 8.02
C ASN A 81 -23.49 13.89 8.02
N HIS A 82 -24.15 13.08 8.85
CA HIS A 82 -25.61 13.09 8.97
C HIS A 82 -26.14 14.35 9.66
N ILE A 83 -25.41 14.90 10.64
CA ILE A 83 -25.79 16.14 11.33
C ILE A 83 -25.60 17.37 10.44
N GLN A 84 -24.63 17.34 9.51
CA GLN A 84 -24.34 18.43 8.57
C GLN A 84 -25.25 18.46 7.33
N TRP A 85 -26.09 17.43 7.13
CA TRP A 85 -27.04 17.32 6.02
C TRP A 85 -28.40 17.93 6.37
#